data_AF-A0A2D7YP99-F1
#
_entry.id   AF-A0A2D7YP99-F1
#
_cell.length_a   1.000
_cell.length_b   1.000
_cell.length_c   1.000
_cell.angle_alpha   90.00
_cell.angle_beta   90.00
_cell.angle_gamma   90.00
#
_symmetry.space_group_name_H-M   'P 1'
#
loop_
_entity.id
_entity.type
_entity.pdbx_description
1 polymer ?
#
loop_
_entity_poly.entity_id
_entity_poly.type
_entity_poly.pdbx_seq_one_letter_code
_entity_poly.pdbx_strand_id
1 'polypeptide(L)'
;SISHKGNMVAAVVSTHDAVGIDIEDTCTRKSYQRIKQHYANGFLAGMKTDTTGFFERWTLAEAYAKAHDVSLLEVLASPCRLNSRQYAHFAKGTYVGCIYASSELQDTLPILNI
;
A
#
# COMPACT_ATOMS: atom_id res chain seq x y z
N SER A 1 -0.19 -10.02 -8.14
CA SER A 1 -0.31 -9.83 -6.68
C SER A 1 -1.78 -9.80 -6.27
N ILE A 2 -2.13 -10.35 -5.11
CA ILE A 2 -3.50 -10.43 -4.59
C ILE A 2 -3.49 -9.89 -3.15
N SER A 3 -4.52 -9.14 -2.76
CA SER A 3 -4.80 -8.79 -1.37
C SER A 3 -6.27 -8.99 -1.04
N HIS A 4 -6.56 -9.31 0.21
CA HIS A 4 -7.93 -9.48 0.68
C HIS A 4 -8.08 -8.97 2.11
N LYS A 5 -9.23 -8.34 2.39
CA LYS A 5 -9.59 -7.87 3.72
C LYS A 5 -11.10 -7.88 3.87
N GLY A 6 -11.60 -8.52 4.92
CA GLY A 6 -13.04 -8.67 5.13
C GLY A 6 -13.71 -9.33 3.92
N ASN A 7 -14.63 -8.61 3.29
CA ASN A 7 -15.35 -9.04 2.09
C ASN A 7 -14.81 -8.45 0.78
N MET A 8 -13.65 -7.77 0.81
CA MET A 8 -13.01 -7.22 -0.38
C MET A 8 -11.82 -8.07 -0.80
N VAL A 9 -11.71 -8.32 -2.10
CA VAL A 9 -10.56 -8.94 -2.75
C VAL A 9 -10.10 -8.00 -3.86
N ALA A 10 -8.79 -7.83 -3.99
CA ALA A 10 -8.20 -7.03 -5.05
C ALA A 10 -7.02 -7.80 -5.66
N ALA A 11 -6.91 -7.75 -6.99
CA ALA A 11 -5.84 -8.39 -7.72
C ALA A 11 -5.26 -7.43 -8.76
N VAL A 12 -3.95 -7.48 -8.93
CA VAL A 12 -3.22 -6.81 -10.01
C VAL A 12 -2.33 -7.83 -10.70
N VAL A 13 -2.30 -7.79 -12.03
CA VAL A 13 -1.46 -8.64 -12.86
C VAL A 13 -0.69 -7.79 -13.85
N SER A 14 0.56 -8.15 -14.09
CA SER A 14 1.40 -7.53 -15.12
C SER A 14 2.29 -8.60 -15.74
N THR A 15 2.56 -8.48 -17.03
CA THR A 15 3.49 -9.33 -17.79
C THR A 15 4.87 -8.69 -17.93
N HIS A 16 5.04 -7.44 -17.52
CA HIS A 16 6.23 -6.64 -17.79
C HIS A 16 6.89 -6.08 -16.53
N ASP A 17 6.14 -5.94 -15.45
CA ASP A 17 6.58 -5.27 -14.23
C ASP A 17 6.29 -6.10 -12.99
N ALA A 18 7.18 -5.96 -12.00
CA ALA A 18 6.88 -6.38 -10.64
C ALA A 18 5.76 -5.50 -10.08
N VAL A 19 4.61 -6.12 -9.76
CA VAL A 19 3.42 -5.40 -9.30
C VAL A 19 2.93 -5.93 -7.97
N GLY A 20 2.46 -5.00 -7.13
CA GLY A 20 1.93 -5.28 -5.81
C GLY A 20 0.60 -4.59 -5.61
N ILE A 21 -0.31 -5.23 -4.88
CA ILE A 21 -1.55 -4.62 -4.42
C ILE A 21 -1.77 -4.91 -2.96
N ASP A 22 -2.25 -3.91 -2.23
CA ASP A 22 -2.71 -4.08 -0.87
C ASP A 22 -3.99 -3.29 -0.58
N ILE A 23 -4.79 -3.80 0.35
CA ILE A 23 -6.06 -3.21 0.79
C ILE A 23 -6.21 -3.34 2.31
N GLU A 24 -6.72 -2.29 2.95
CA GLU A 24 -6.99 -2.25 4.38
C GLU A 24 -8.35 -1.63 4.69
N ASP A 25 -9.01 -2.16 5.72
CA ASP A 25 -10.27 -1.62 6.23
C ASP A 25 -10.01 -0.56 7.30
N THR A 26 -10.37 0.69 6.98
CA THR A 26 -10.16 1.85 7.86
C THR A 26 -11.05 1.82 9.11
N CYS A 27 -12.10 1.01 9.14
CA CYS A 27 -12.96 0.82 10.31
C CYS A 27 -12.38 -0.12 11.38
N THR A 28 -11.16 -0.63 11.17
CA THR A 28 -10.47 -1.49 12.13
C THR A 28 -10.34 -0.84 13.51
N ARG A 29 -10.57 -1.63 14.57
CA ARG A 29 -10.35 -1.21 15.98
C ARG A 29 -8.89 -1.32 16.41
N LYS A 30 -8.00 -1.78 15.53
CA LYS A 30 -6.58 -1.95 15.85
C LYS A 30 -5.91 -0.60 16.06
N SER A 31 -5.15 -0.48 17.15
CA SER A 31 -4.29 0.68 17.38
C SER A 31 -2.95 0.49 16.71
N TYR A 32 -2.61 1.36 15.77
CA TYR A 32 -1.33 1.37 15.07
C TYR A 32 -0.32 2.34 15.68
N GLN A 33 -0.63 2.95 16.83
CA GLN A 33 0.21 3.97 17.47
C GLN A 33 1.67 3.49 17.67
N ARG A 34 1.85 2.27 18.17
CA ARG A 34 3.20 1.70 18.38
C ARG A 34 3.98 1.52 17.09
N ILE A 35 3.31 1.08 16.02
CA ILE A 35 3.92 0.91 14.69
C ILE A 35 4.30 2.29 14.12
N LYS A 36 3.39 3.27 14.18
CA LYS A 36 3.64 4.64 13.76
C LYS A 36 4.86 5.24 14.46
N GLN A 37 4.97 5.04 15.77
CA GLN A 37 6.09 5.53 16.57
C GLN A 37 7.40 4.80 16.25
N HIS A 38 7.37 3.46 16.16
CA HIS A 38 8.56 2.65 15.93
C HIS A 38 9.19 2.93 14.55
N TYR A 39 8.36 3.13 13.52
CA TYR A 39 8.82 3.39 12.15
C TYR A 39 8.71 4.85 11.72
N ALA A 40 8.66 5.81 12.67
CA ALA A 40 8.46 7.23 12.38
C ALA A 40 9.56 7.83 11.48
N ASN A 41 10.76 7.25 11.50
CA ASN A 41 11.91 7.66 10.68
C ASN A 41 12.14 6.74 9.46
N GLY A 42 11.30 5.72 9.28
CA GLY A 42 11.40 4.74 8.20
C GLY A 42 10.40 5.05 7.08
N PHE A 43 9.72 4.02 6.57
CA PHE A 43 8.82 4.15 5.42
C PHE A 43 7.59 5.00 5.75
N LEU A 44 7.24 5.09 7.03
CA LEU A 44 6.12 5.90 7.53
C LEU A 44 6.47 7.38 7.71
N ALA A 45 7.74 7.77 7.51
CA ALA A 45 8.15 9.17 7.62
C ALA A 45 7.37 10.08 6.66
N GLY A 46 7.00 11.27 7.15
CA GLY A 46 6.30 12.28 6.37
C GLY A 46 4.89 11.90 5.91
N MET A 47 4.29 10.84 6.44
CA MET A 47 2.86 10.57 6.21
C MET A 47 1.98 11.65 6.86
N LYS A 48 0.77 11.86 6.34
CA LYS A 48 -0.22 12.70 7.01
C LYS A 48 -0.54 12.10 8.39
N THR A 49 -0.84 12.94 9.36
CA THR A 49 -1.07 12.52 10.76
C THR A 49 -2.43 11.88 10.99
N ASP A 50 -3.34 12.01 10.03
CA ASP A 50 -4.67 11.41 10.08
C ASP A 50 -4.64 9.88 9.87
N THR A 51 -5.78 9.25 10.14
CA THR A 51 -5.93 7.80 9.97
C THR A 51 -5.75 7.39 8.50
N THR A 52 -6.27 8.20 7.57
CA THR A 52 -6.18 7.94 6.13
C THR A 52 -4.75 7.95 5.64
N GLY A 53 -3.93 8.94 6.00
CA GLY A 53 -2.53 9.02 5.59
C GLY A 53 -1.68 7.87 6.09
N PHE A 54 -2.00 7.34 7.28
CA PHE A 54 -1.38 6.10 7.73
C PHE A 54 -1.74 4.92 6.83
N PHE A 55 -3.02 4.70 6.52
CA PHE A 55 -3.43 3.58 5.68
C PHE A 55 -2.95 3.72 4.23
N GLU A 56 -2.90 4.93 3.67
CA GLU A 56 -2.27 5.20 2.37
C GLU A 56 -0.80 4.75 2.38
N ARG A 57 -0.02 5.13 3.41
CA ARG A 57 1.39 4.76 3.49
C ARG A 57 1.60 3.28 3.83
N TRP A 58 0.75 2.71 4.67
CA TRP A 58 0.77 1.31 5.06
C TRP A 58 0.52 0.40 3.85
N THR A 59 -0.58 0.64 3.13
CA THR A 59 -0.92 -0.14 1.94
C THR A 59 0.12 0.01 0.83
N LEU A 60 0.77 1.19 0.70
CA LEU A 60 1.92 1.36 -0.19
C LEU A 60 3.11 0.50 0.22
N ALA A 61 3.44 0.43 1.51
CA ALA A 61 4.54 -0.38 2.01
C ALA A 61 4.29 -1.87 1.76
N GLU A 62 3.08 -2.37 2.02
CA GLU A 62 2.71 -3.77 1.75
C GLU A 62 2.65 -4.08 0.25
N ALA A 63 2.12 -3.17 -0.58
CA ALA A 63 2.14 -3.33 -2.02
C ALA A 63 3.59 -3.42 -2.55
N TYR A 64 4.48 -2.53 -2.10
CA TYR A 64 5.90 -2.60 -2.43
C TYR A 64 6.53 -3.93 -1.99
N ALA A 65 6.31 -4.33 -0.73
CA ALA A 65 6.83 -5.59 -0.19
C ALA A 65 6.42 -6.80 -1.06
N LYS A 66 5.14 -6.86 -1.45
CA LYS A 66 4.58 -7.91 -2.32
C LYS A 66 5.16 -7.91 -3.73
N ALA A 67 5.48 -6.75 -4.30
CA ALA A 67 6.06 -6.67 -5.63
C ALA A 67 7.51 -7.15 -5.66
N HIS A 68 8.26 -6.93 -4.58
CA HIS A 68 9.70 -7.22 -4.49
C HIS A 68 10.03 -8.50 -3.74
N ASP A 69 9.02 -9.24 -3.26
CA ASP A 69 9.19 -10.47 -2.45
C ASP A 69 10.09 -10.26 -1.21
N VAL A 70 9.88 -9.12 -0.53
CA VAL A 70 10.62 -8.74 0.70
C VAL A 70 9.67 -8.63 1.90
N SER A 71 10.20 -8.70 3.12
CA SER A 71 9.36 -8.59 4.30
C SER A 71 8.86 -7.15 4.51
N LEU A 72 7.63 -7.00 5.02
CA LEU A 72 7.10 -5.68 5.37
C LEU A 72 7.98 -4.97 6.41
N LEU A 73 8.58 -5.69 7.34
CA LEU A 73 9.41 -5.10 8.40
C LEU A 73 10.68 -4.46 7.83
N GLU A 74 11.31 -5.08 6.83
CA GLU A 74 12.46 -4.50 6.11
C GLU A 74 12.07 -3.23 5.35
N VAL A 75 10.90 -3.25 4.70
CA VAL A 75 10.37 -2.08 4.00
C VAL A 75 10.11 -0.94 4.98
N LEU A 76 9.39 -1.21 6.08
CA LEU A 76 9.06 -0.22 7.11
C LEU A 76 10.29 0.40 7.78
N ALA A 77 11.38 -0.36 7.93
CA ALA A 77 12.64 0.11 8.48
C ALA A 77 13.40 1.07 7.55
N SER A 78 13.09 1.08 6.25
CA SER A 78 13.79 1.86 5.24
C SER A 78 13.02 3.14 4.86
N PRO A 79 13.68 4.27 4.56
CA PRO A 79 12.98 5.47 4.11
C PRO A 79 12.18 5.23 2.82
N CYS A 80 10.98 5.81 2.73
CA CYS A 80 10.19 5.76 1.50
C CYS A 80 10.83 6.65 0.42
N ARG A 81 11.45 6.03 -0.60
CA ARG A 81 12.11 6.70 -1.74
C ARG A 81 11.39 6.50 -3.07
N LEU A 82 10.10 6.16 -3.03
CA LEU A 82 9.31 5.87 -4.22
C LEU A 82 8.89 7.15 -4.95
N ASN A 83 8.87 7.08 -6.28
CA ASN A 83 8.29 8.13 -7.13
C ASN A 83 6.76 8.01 -7.09
N SER A 84 6.04 9.14 -7.03
CA SER A 84 4.58 9.17 -7.02
C SER A 84 3.93 8.55 -8.27
N ARG A 85 4.69 8.37 -9.36
CA ARG A 85 4.23 7.67 -10.57
C ARG A 85 4.29 6.15 -10.47
N GLN A 86 4.95 5.59 -9.45
CA GLN A 86 5.06 4.13 -9.28
C GLN A 86 3.92 3.52 -8.47
N TYR A 87 3.01 4.35 -7.96
CA TYR A 87 1.90 3.87 -7.17
C TYR A 87 0.63 4.71 -7.34
N ALA A 88 -0.51 4.07 -7.13
CA ALA A 88 -1.81 4.71 -7.14
C ALA A 88 -2.62 4.25 -5.94
N HIS A 89 -3.12 5.20 -5.16
CA HIS A 89 -4.07 4.95 -4.08
C HIS A 89 -5.49 4.93 -4.62
N PHE A 90 -6.33 4.10 -4.01
CA PHE A 90 -7.77 4.08 -4.28
C PHE A 90 -8.54 3.87 -2.98
N ALA A 91 -9.80 4.29 -2.97
CA ALA A 91 -10.71 4.08 -1.86
C ALA A 91 -12.02 3.48 -2.38
N LYS A 92 -12.59 2.52 -1.63
CA LYS A 92 -13.87 1.89 -1.93
C LYS A 92 -14.61 1.61 -0.62
N GLY A 93 -15.64 2.41 -0.33
CA GLY A 93 -16.34 2.31 0.95
C GLY A 93 -15.39 2.61 2.12
N THR A 94 -15.26 1.68 3.05
CA THR A 94 -14.33 1.79 4.20
C THR A 94 -12.91 1.29 3.88
N TYR A 95 -12.69 0.77 2.67
CA TYR A 95 -11.40 0.24 2.26
C TYR A 95 -10.53 1.31 1.60
N VAL A 96 -9.27 1.34 1.99
CA VAL A 96 -8.18 2.06 1.31
C VAL A 96 -7.26 1.01 0.71
N GLY A 97 -6.77 1.26 -0.49
CA GLY A 97 -5.81 0.38 -1.14
C GLY A 97 -4.75 1.13 -1.91
N CYS A 98 -3.71 0.40 -2.27
CA CYS A 98 -2.61 0.88 -3.08
C CYS A 98 -2.21 -0.17 -4.11
N ILE A 99 -1.97 0.27 -5.33
CA ILE A 99 -1.31 -0.51 -6.37
C ILE A 99 0.09 0.09 -6.55
N TYR A 100 1.11 -0.75 -6.58
CA TYR A 100 2.49 -0.40 -6.87
C TYR A 100 2.99 -1.16 -8.10
N ALA A 101 3.84 -0.52 -8.90
CA ALA A 101 4.60 -1.14 -9.99
C ALA A 101 6.08 -0.73 -9.94
N SER A 102 6.96 -1.61 -10.41
CA SER A 102 8.39 -1.32 -10.54
C SER A 102 8.67 -0.16 -11.50
N SER A 103 7.87 -0.04 -12.55
CA SER A 103 7.89 1.06 -13.52
C SER A 103 6.81 2.12 -13.22
N GLU A 104 6.80 3.22 -13.97
CA GLU A 104 5.74 4.22 -13.87
C GLU A 104 4.39 3.61 -14.32
N LEU A 105 3.37 3.76 -13.48
CA LEU A 105 2.00 3.43 -13.84
C LEU A 105 1.57 4.32 -15.01
N GLN A 106 1.11 3.70 -16.09
CA GLN A 106 0.43 4.42 -17.17
C GLN A 106 -0.94 4.88 -16.66
N ASP A 107 -1.44 6.02 -17.17
CA ASP A 107 -2.59 6.78 -16.66
C ASP A 107 -3.94 6.03 -16.53
N THR A 108 -4.00 4.74 -16.80
CA THR A 108 -5.19 3.91 -16.63
C THR A 108 -4.83 2.53 -16.07
N LEU A 109 -4.89 2.37 -14.75
CA LEU A 109 -5.08 1.05 -14.16
C LEU A 109 -6.58 0.72 -14.18
N PRO A 110 -7.04 -0.26 -14.96
CA PRO A 110 -8.41 -0.73 -14.85
C PRO A 110 -8.58 -1.39 -13.47
N ILE A 111 -9.26 -0.71 -12.55
CA ILE A 111 -9.74 -1.34 -11.32
C ILE A 111 -10.88 -2.28 -11.74
N LEU A 112 -10.55 -3.55 -11.97
CA LEU A 112 -11.54 -4.61 -12.16
C LEU A 112 -12.26 -4.83 -10.82
N ASN A 113 -13.53 -4.40 -10.75
CA ASN A 113 -14.43 -4.83 -9.68
C ASN A 113 -14.84 -6.28 -9.98
N ILE A 114 -14.32 -7.23 -9.19
CA ILE A 114 -14.80 -8.62 -9.16
C ILE A 114 -15.72 -8.76 -7.95
#